data_AF-X1STQ1-F1
#
_entry.id   AF-X1STQ1-F1
#
_cell.length_a   1.000
_cell.length_b   1.000
_cell.length_c   1.000
_cell.angle_alpha   90.00
_cell.angle_beta   90.00
_cell.angle_gamma   90.00
#
_symmetry.space_group_name_H-M   'P 1'
#
loop_
_entity.id
_entity.type
_entity.pdbx_description
1 polymer ?
#
loop_
_entity_poly.entity_id
_entity_poly.type
_entity_poly.pdbx_seq_one_letter_code
_entity_poly.pdbx_strand_id
1 'polypeptide(L)'
;MELGRNPPQNISAEQAALGSMLLQEDAILHGVDILRPEDFYKKSHQIIFKCILELFEKSSGVDLVTLTEELNRINLLEEIGGVTYLTNLINSVPTAANIEYYIKIVEEKSVLRNLINSATKIISMGYEEKEDAKILLDKAEH
;
A
#
# COMPACT_ATOMS: atom_id res chain seq x y z
N MET A 1 -11.68 -22.69 9.14
CA MET A 1 -11.03 -21.38 8.92
C MET A 1 -11.52 -20.43 9.99
N GLU A 2 -10.64 -19.82 10.78
CA GLU A 2 -11.06 -18.80 11.76
C GLU A 2 -11.48 -17.53 11.00
N LEU A 3 -12.78 -17.36 10.76
CA LEU A 3 -13.40 -16.25 10.01
C LEU A 3 -13.38 -14.89 10.76
N GLY A 4 -12.47 -14.66 11.69
CA GLY A 4 -12.54 -13.52 12.62
C GLY A 4 -11.33 -12.60 12.67
N ARG A 5 -10.24 -12.90 11.96
CA ARG A 5 -9.00 -12.11 12.04
C ARG A 5 -8.83 -11.27 10.79
N ASN A 6 -8.74 -9.95 10.97
CA ASN A 6 -8.39 -9.05 9.87
C ASN A 6 -7.04 -9.47 9.27
N PRO A 7 -6.85 -9.37 7.95
CA PRO A 7 -5.55 -9.58 7.33
C PRO A 7 -4.47 -8.72 8.01
N PRO A 8 -3.20 -9.19 8.06
CA PRO A 8 -2.10 -8.45 8.63
C PRO A 8 -2.00 -7.01 8.10
N GLN A 9 -2.06 -6.03 9.00
CA GLN A 9 -2.07 -4.61 8.65
C GLN A 9 -1.48 -3.76 9.78
N ASN A 10 -1.03 -2.56 9.43
CA ASN A 10 -0.70 -1.53 10.40
C ASN A 10 -1.02 -0.15 9.80
N ILE A 11 -2.26 0.31 10.04
CA ILE A 11 -2.76 1.57 9.47
C ILE A 11 -1.94 2.77 9.95
N SER A 12 -1.50 2.78 11.21
CA SER A 12 -0.67 3.87 11.73
C SER A 12 0.69 3.95 11.04
N ALA A 13 1.32 2.81 10.72
CA ALA A 13 2.56 2.78 9.96
C ALA A 13 2.34 3.24 8.50
N GLU A 14 1.25 2.83 7.86
CA GLU A 14 0.90 3.31 6.52
C GLU A 14 0.69 4.83 6.50
N GLN A 15 -0.03 5.38 7.48
CA GLN A 15 -0.25 6.81 7.62
C GLN A 15 1.08 7.55 7.83
N ALA A 16 1.94 7.02 8.69
CA ALA A 16 3.24 7.61 8.98
C ALA A 16 4.19 7.59 7.78
N ALA A 17 4.19 6.51 7.00
CA ALA A 17 4.97 6.40 5.77
C ALA A 17 4.52 7.46 4.74
N LEU A 18 3.22 7.51 4.44
CA LEU A 18 2.68 8.50 3.50
C LEU A 18 2.85 9.93 3.99
N GLY A 19 2.62 10.19 5.28
CA GLY A 19 2.84 11.51 5.88
C GLY A 19 4.29 11.96 5.76
N SER A 20 5.23 11.06 5.98
CA SER A 20 6.67 11.35 5.85
C SER A 20 7.05 11.67 4.40
N MET A 21 6.49 10.94 3.43
CA MET A 21 6.67 11.18 1.99
C MET A 21 6.13 12.55 1.55
N LEU A 22 5.01 13.00 2.14
CA LEU A 22 4.45 14.33 1.88
C LEU A 22 5.21 15.46 2.56
N LEU A 23 5.99 15.15 3.60
CA LEU A 23 6.82 16.13 4.31
C LEU A 23 8.18 16.33 3.65
N GLN A 24 8.82 15.25 3.18
CA GLN A 24 10.17 15.31 2.62
C GLN A 24 10.31 14.41 1.39
N GLU A 25 10.92 14.97 0.34
CA GLU A 25 11.17 14.27 -0.93
C GLU A 25 12.10 13.05 -0.74
N ASP A 26 13.11 13.15 0.12
CA ASP A 26 13.99 12.02 0.44
C ASP A 26 13.22 10.81 1.00
N ALA A 27 12.11 11.03 1.72
CA ALA A 27 11.28 9.94 2.23
C ALA A 27 10.52 9.22 1.10
N ILE A 28 10.25 9.91 -0.01
CA ILE A 28 9.65 9.32 -1.21
C ILE A 28 10.62 8.33 -1.83
N LEU A 29 11.89 8.68 -1.99
CA LEU A 29 12.94 7.79 -2.53
C LEU A 29 12.99 6.45 -1.80
N HIS A 30 13.07 6.48 -0.47
CA HIS A 30 13.07 5.26 0.35
C HIS A 30 11.77 4.45 0.16
N GLY A 31 10.64 5.15 0.03
CA GLY A 31 9.33 4.55 -0.18
C GLY A 31 9.22 3.81 -1.51
N VAL A 32 9.59 4.45 -2.61
CA VAL A 32 9.44 3.91 -3.97
C VAL A 32 10.43 2.77 -4.25
N ASP A 33 11.59 2.77 -3.59
CA ASP A 33 12.57 1.70 -3.70
C ASP A 33 12.04 0.36 -3.15
N ILE A 34 11.29 0.41 -2.04
CA ILE A 34 10.88 -0.78 -1.29
C ILE A 34 9.41 -1.16 -1.54
N LEU A 35 8.51 -0.18 -1.52
CA LEU A 35 7.07 -0.42 -1.53
C LEU A 35 6.46 -0.34 -2.93
N ARG A 36 5.36 -1.05 -3.08
CA ARG A 36 4.40 -0.96 -4.19
C ARG A 36 3.05 -0.52 -3.66
N PRO A 37 2.17 0.07 -4.49
CA PRO A 37 0.82 0.46 -4.05
C PRO A 37 0.06 -0.67 -3.36
N GLU A 38 0.21 -1.91 -3.82
CA GLU A 38 -0.46 -3.10 -3.30
C GLU A 38 0.01 -3.51 -1.88
N ASP A 39 1.16 -2.98 -1.43
CA ASP A 39 1.70 -3.23 -0.09
C ASP A 39 0.92 -2.50 1.00
N PHE A 40 0.15 -1.47 0.64
CA PHE A 40 -0.76 -0.81 1.56
C PHE A 40 -2.06 -1.62 1.68
N TYR A 41 -2.50 -1.87 2.92
CA TYR A 41 -3.77 -2.54 3.16
C TYR A 41 -4.96 -1.66 2.81
N LYS A 42 -4.91 -0.37 3.18
CA LYS A 42 -6.04 0.53 2.96
C LYS A 42 -6.08 1.00 1.51
N LYS A 43 -7.22 0.82 0.84
CA LYS A 43 -7.37 1.20 -0.59
C LYS A 43 -7.01 2.66 -0.87
N SER A 44 -7.42 3.57 0.02
CA SER A 44 -7.09 4.99 -0.10
C SER A 44 -5.58 5.25 -0.04
N HIS A 45 -4.83 4.49 0.75
CA HIS A 45 -3.38 4.60 0.82
C HIS A 45 -2.70 4.06 -0.44
N GLN A 46 -3.23 2.98 -1.03
CA GLN A 46 -2.75 2.50 -2.33
C GLN A 46 -2.88 3.58 -3.41
N ILE A 47 -4.02 4.27 -3.45
CA ILE A 47 -4.29 5.35 -4.40
C ILE A 47 -3.33 6.52 -4.18
N ILE A 48 -3.16 6.95 -2.92
CA ILE A 48 -2.25 8.05 -2.57
C ILE A 48 -0.81 7.72 -2.97
N PHE A 49 -0.30 6.55 -2.59
CA PHE A 49 1.06 6.13 -2.91
C PHE A 49 1.27 6.03 -4.42
N LYS A 50 0.29 5.47 -5.16
CA LYS A 50 0.35 5.42 -6.61
C LYS A 50 0.45 6.81 -7.24
N CYS A 51 -0.33 7.77 -6.75
CA CYS A 51 -0.29 9.14 -7.24
C CYS A 51 1.06 9.83 -6.91
N ILE A 52 1.60 9.61 -5.70
CA ILE A 52 2.94 10.05 -5.32
C ILE A 52 3.99 9.48 -6.29
N LEU A 53 3.93 8.19 -6.59
CA LEU A 53 4.85 7.54 -7.53
C LEU A 53 4.75 8.16 -8.93
N GLU A 54 3.54 8.34 -9.47
CA GLU A 54 3.35 8.93 -10.79
C GLU A 54 3.84 10.38 -10.88
N LEU A 55 3.68 11.18 -9.82
CA LEU A 55 4.21 12.55 -9.76
C LEU A 55 5.73 12.55 -9.66
N PHE A 56 6.28 11.68 -8.82
CA PHE A 56 7.72 11.50 -8.63
C PHE A 56 8.42 11.08 -9.92
N GLU A 57 7.86 10.11 -10.66
CA GLU A 57 8.37 9.65 -11.96
C GLU A 57 8.36 10.75 -13.03
N LYS A 58 7.41 11.69 -12.95
CA LYS A 58 7.34 12.87 -13.84
C LYS A 58 8.32 13.97 -13.44
N SER A 59 9.10 13.77 -12.37
CA SER A 59 9.92 14.81 -11.72
C SER A 59 9.11 16.07 -11.36
N SER A 60 7.81 15.89 -11.11
CA SER A 60 6.97 16.91 -10.50
C SER A 60 7.24 16.88 -9.01
N GLY A 61 7.46 18.05 -8.40
CA GLY A 61 7.54 18.16 -6.95
C GLY A 61 6.30 17.52 -6.33
N VAL A 62 6.50 16.68 -5.30
CA VAL A 62 5.40 16.01 -4.59
C VAL A 62 5.18 16.71 -3.26
N ASP A 63 4.09 17.46 -3.19
CA ASP A 63 3.63 18.15 -1.99
C ASP A 63 2.09 18.06 -1.88
N LEU A 64 1.53 18.62 -0.81
CA LEU A 64 0.09 18.58 -0.58
C LEU A 64 -0.73 19.20 -1.73
N VAL A 65 -0.25 20.28 -2.33
CA VAL A 65 -0.98 21.02 -3.38
C VAL A 65 -0.98 20.20 -4.66
N THR A 66 0.20 19.81 -5.12
CA THR A 66 0.40 19.03 -6.35
C THR A 66 -0.32 17.67 -6.28
N LEU A 67 -0.24 16.98 -5.15
CA LEU A 67 -0.96 15.72 -4.94
C LEU A 67 -2.47 15.93 -4.96
N THR A 68 -2.97 16.99 -4.31
CA THR A 68 -4.40 17.30 -4.30
C THR A 68 -4.91 17.61 -5.70
N GLU A 69 -4.19 18.42 -6.47
CA GLU A 69 -4.52 18.76 -7.85
C GLU A 69 -4.57 17.51 -8.74
N GLU A 70 -3.57 16.64 -8.65
CA GLU A 70 -3.52 15.43 -9.46
C GLU A 70 -4.64 14.45 -9.09
N LEU A 71 -4.90 14.23 -7.80
CA LEU A 71 -6.00 13.39 -7.33
C LEU A 71 -7.37 13.94 -7.74
N ASN A 72 -7.53 15.26 -7.74
CA ASN A 72 -8.76 15.90 -8.21
C ASN A 72 -8.90 15.74 -9.73
N ARG A 73 -7.81 15.92 -10.49
CA ARG A 73 -7.78 15.76 -11.95
C ARG A 73 -8.19 14.36 -12.39
N ILE A 74 -7.83 13.32 -11.63
CA ILE A 74 -8.20 11.92 -11.90
C ILE A 74 -9.49 11.47 -11.19
N ASN A 75 -10.20 12.38 -10.52
CA ASN A 75 -11.45 12.14 -9.79
C ASN A 75 -11.36 11.10 -8.66
N LEU A 76 -10.20 10.98 -8.00
CA LEU A 76 -9.99 10.06 -6.87
C LEU A 76 -9.87 10.77 -5.51
N LEU A 77 -9.88 12.11 -5.47
CA LEU A 77 -9.73 12.89 -4.25
C LEU A 77 -10.80 12.56 -3.19
N GLU A 78 -12.06 12.47 -3.60
CA GLU A 78 -13.15 12.14 -2.67
C GLU A 78 -13.07 10.70 -2.16
N GLU A 79 -12.59 9.75 -2.98
CA GLU A 79 -12.43 8.34 -2.60
C GLU A 79 -11.42 8.15 -1.47
N ILE A 80 -10.40 9.01 -1.41
CA ILE A 80 -9.39 8.95 -0.34
C ILE A 80 -9.80 9.68 0.95
N GLY A 81 -10.97 10.35 0.97
CA GLY A 81 -11.46 11.16 2.08
C GLY A 81 -11.19 12.67 1.97
N GLY A 82 -10.82 13.14 0.77
CA GLY A 82 -10.62 14.55 0.46
C GLY A 82 -9.31 15.13 0.99
N VAL A 83 -9.12 16.44 0.76
CA VAL A 83 -7.92 17.18 1.17
C VAL A 83 -7.65 17.06 2.67
N THR A 84 -8.71 17.04 3.48
CA THR A 84 -8.62 16.89 4.94
C THR A 84 -7.88 15.61 5.33
N TYR A 85 -8.05 14.51 4.59
CA TYR A 85 -7.35 13.27 4.88
C TYR A 85 -5.84 13.39 4.59
N LEU A 86 -5.46 14.04 3.50
CA LEU A 86 -4.04 14.28 3.17
C LEU A 86 -3.38 15.16 4.24
N THR A 87 -4.05 16.21 4.69
CA THR A 87 -3.56 17.06 5.78
C THR A 87 -3.40 16.26 7.08
N ASN A 88 -4.31 15.32 7.37
CA ASN A 88 -4.19 14.44 8.52
C ASN A 88 -3.01 13.48 8.41
N LEU A 89 -2.66 12.99 7.22
CA LEU A 89 -1.46 12.17 7.02
C LEU A 89 -0.20 12.94 7.36
N ILE A 90 -0.07 14.17 6.88
CA ILE A 90 1.06 15.06 7.18
C ILE A 90 1.17 15.28 8.69
N ASN A 91 0.04 15.55 9.36
CA ASN A 91 0.00 15.77 10.80
C ASN A 91 0.17 14.50 11.65
N SER A 92 0.15 13.31 11.03
CA SER A 92 0.31 12.03 11.75
C SER A 92 1.76 11.76 12.15
N VAL A 93 2.71 12.47 11.54
CA VAL A 93 4.15 12.34 11.83
C VAL A 93 4.76 13.70 12.17
N PRO A 94 5.52 13.80 13.28
CA PRO A 94 6.19 15.04 13.62
C PRO A 94 7.41 15.32 12.73
N THR A 95 8.03 14.26 12.19
CA THR A 95 9.23 14.32 11.34
C THR A 95 9.28 13.10 10.41
N ALA A 96 9.95 13.22 9.27
CA ALA A 96 10.22 12.10 8.35
C ALA A 96 11.41 11.20 8.78
N ALA A 97 12.06 11.47 9.92
CA ALA A 97 13.31 10.82 10.33
C ALA A 97 13.21 9.29 10.52
N ASN A 98 12.02 8.75 10.77
CA ASN A 98 11.79 7.32 11.00
C ASN A 98 11.12 6.61 9.79
N ILE A 99 11.20 7.20 8.59
CA ILE A 99 10.55 6.66 7.40
C ILE A 99 10.89 5.19 7.13
N GLU A 100 12.17 4.82 7.20
CA GLU A 100 12.63 3.44 6.96
C GLU A 100 11.94 2.42 7.88
N TYR A 101 11.74 2.80 9.15
CA TYR A 101 11.07 1.95 10.13
C TYR A 101 9.59 1.73 9.75
N TYR A 102 8.89 2.77 9.32
CA TYR A 102 7.48 2.66 8.91
C TYR A 102 7.33 1.85 7.62
N ILE A 103 8.20 2.08 6.63
CA ILE A 103 8.24 1.31 5.39
C ILE A 103 8.39 -0.18 5.68
N LYS A 104 9.36 -0.55 6.53
CA LYS A 104 9.61 -1.95 6.89
C LYS A 104 8.40 -2.63 7.53
N ILE A 105 7.64 -1.90 8.34
CA ILE A 105 6.40 -2.43 8.92
C ILE A 105 5.36 -2.69 7.84
N VAL A 106 5.17 -1.75 6.91
CA VAL A 106 4.20 -1.90 5.81
C VAL A 106 4.56 -3.10 4.93
N GLU A 107 5.84 -3.21 4.56
CA GLU A 107 6.40 -4.33 3.80
C GLU A 107 6.15 -5.66 4.51
N GLU A 108 6.51 -5.78 5.79
CA GLU A 108 6.32 -7.02 6.57
C GLU A 108 4.83 -7.44 6.59
N LYS A 109 3.92 -6.47 6.77
CA LYS A 109 2.48 -6.78 6.74
C LYS A 109 2.00 -7.17 5.35
N SER A 110 2.54 -6.57 4.29
CA SER A 110 2.27 -6.99 2.91
C SER A 110 2.68 -8.43 2.65
N VAL A 111 3.91 -8.80 3.02
CA VAL A 111 4.44 -10.17 2.87
C VAL A 111 3.53 -11.18 3.58
N LEU A 112 3.13 -10.89 4.81
CA LEU A 112 2.23 -11.77 5.57
C LEU A 112 0.83 -11.88 4.93
N ARG A 113 0.29 -10.78 4.38
CA ARG A 113 -0.99 -10.83 3.65
C ARG A 113 -0.87 -11.67 2.38
N ASN A 114 0.19 -11.48 1.61
CA ASN A 114 0.42 -12.21 0.37
C ASN A 114 0.58 -13.71 0.64
N LEU A 115 1.29 -14.09 1.71
CA LEU A 115 1.37 -15.48 2.15
C LEU A 115 -0.01 -16.09 2.42
N ILE A 116 -0.87 -15.38 3.16
CA ILE A 116 -2.24 -15.83 3.46
C ILE A 116 -3.08 -15.96 2.18
N ASN A 117 -2.97 -14.99 1.27
CA ASN A 117 -3.71 -15.00 0.01
C ASN A 117 -3.29 -16.18 -0.88
N SER A 118 -1.98 -16.44 -1.00
CA SER A 118 -1.46 -17.58 -1.76
C SER A 118 -1.92 -18.91 -1.15
N ALA A 119 -1.84 -19.07 0.17
CA ALA A 119 -2.33 -20.28 0.84
C ALA A 119 -3.84 -20.48 0.63
N THR A 120 -4.63 -19.39 0.70
CA THR A 120 -6.07 -19.45 0.47
C THR A 120 -6.39 -19.85 -0.97
N LYS A 121 -5.65 -19.33 -1.95
CA LYS A 121 -5.78 -19.71 -3.36
C LYS A 121 -5.50 -21.20 -3.59
N ILE A 122 -4.44 -21.73 -2.99
CA ILE A 122 -4.10 -23.16 -3.07
C ILE A 122 -5.23 -24.02 -2.47
N ILE A 123 -5.77 -23.63 -1.31
CA ILE A 123 -6.91 -24.32 -0.70
C ILE A 123 -8.13 -24.29 -1.63
N SER A 124 -8.47 -23.14 -2.19
CA SER A 124 -9.59 -22.99 -3.13
C SER A 124 -9.42 -23.87 -4.37
N MET A 125 -8.21 -23.93 -4.94
CA MET A 125 -7.90 -24.81 -6.07
C MET A 125 -8.16 -26.29 -5.75
N GLY A 126 -7.82 -26.73 -4.53
CA GLY A 126 -8.09 -28.09 -4.07
C GLY A 126 -9.57 -28.44 -3.96
N TYR A 127 -10.43 -27.49 -3.58
CA TYR A 127 -11.88 -27.69 -3.49
C TYR A 127 -12.60 -27.66 -4.85
N GLU A 128 -12.08 -26.95 -5.84
CA GLU A 128 -12.76 -26.80 -7.13
C GLU A 128 -12.67 -28.07 -8.00
N GLU A 129 -11.66 -28.94 -7.81
CA GLU A 129 -11.46 -30.21 -8.52
C GLU A 129 -11.62 -30.13 -10.07
N LYS A 130 -11.37 -28.96 -10.67
CA LYS A 130 -11.61 -28.70 -12.10
C LYS A 130 -10.54 -29.25 -13.04
N GLU A 131 -9.40 -29.64 -12.51
CA GLU A 131 -8.22 -30.07 -13.28
C GLU A 131 -7.60 -31.33 -12.68
N ASP A 132 -6.74 -32.00 -13.45
CA ASP A 132 -5.96 -33.14 -12.94
C ASP A 132 -5.11 -32.74 -11.73
N ALA A 133 -5.08 -33.60 -10.72
CA ALA A 133 -4.41 -33.31 -9.45
C ALA A 133 -2.92 -32.97 -9.60
N LYS A 134 -2.21 -33.52 -10.59
CA LYS A 134 -0.80 -33.18 -10.84
C LYS A 134 -0.64 -31.77 -11.38
N ILE A 135 -1.53 -31.35 -12.27
CA ILE A 135 -1.51 -30.00 -12.84
C ILE A 135 -1.81 -28.96 -11.75
N LEU A 136 -2.74 -29.26 -10.84
CA LEU A 136 -3.05 -28.39 -9.71
C LEU A 136 -1.87 -28.27 -8.73
N LEU A 137 -1.14 -29.36 -8.49
CA LEU A 137 0.05 -29.36 -7.64
C LEU A 137 1.15 -28.48 -8.24
N ASP A 138 1.48 -28.66 -9.51
CA ASP A 138 2.50 -27.85 -10.20
C ASP A 138 2.14 -26.35 -10.17
N LYS A 139 0.85 -26.01 -10.31
CA LYS A 139 0.37 -24.62 -10.20
C LYS A 139 0.42 -24.03 -8.79
N ALA A 140 0.45 -24.86 -7.76
CA ALA A 140 0.52 -24.42 -6.37
C ALA A 140 1.97 -24.15 -5.90
N GLU A 141 2.96 -24.75 -6.56
CA GLU A 141 4.38 -24.59 -6.28
C GLU A 141 5.01 -23.34 -6.92
N HIS A 142 4.31 -22.70 -7.86
CA HIS A 142 4.72 -21.51 -8.62
C HIS A 142 3.86 -20.28 -8.28
#